data_AF-A0AAU8XR12-F1
#
_entry.id   AF-A0AAU8XR12-F1
#
_cell.length_a   1.000
_cell.length_b   1.000
_cell.length_c   1.000
_cell.angle_alpha   90.00
_cell.angle_beta   90.00
_cell.angle_gamma   90.00
#
_symmetry.space_group_name_H-M   'P 1'
#
loop_
_entity.id
_entity.type
_entity.pdbx_description
1 polymer ?
#
loop_
_entity_poly.entity_id
_entity_poly.type
_entity_poly.pdbx_seq_one_letter_code
_entity_poly.pdbx_strand_id
1 'polypeptide(L)'
;MAIKKASETANRREQVSEEASERLARELADKPYDSTPLAKAPDKRKPVPVSISLPPGILEKIEDDVRENKRSGKALRTVSAIVKHALEAQGYTLD
;
A
#
# COMPACT_ATOMS: atom_id res chain seq x y z
N MET A 1 26.78 -36.63 10.18
CA MET A 1 26.50 -35.81 8.98
C MET A 1 25.06 -35.33 9.06
N ALA A 2 24.81 -34.02 9.07
CA ALA A 2 23.45 -33.49 9.13
C ALA A 2 22.89 -33.32 7.70
N ILE A 3 21.86 -34.10 7.37
CA ILE A 3 21.15 -34.01 6.09
C ILE A 3 20.25 -32.77 6.17
N LYS A 4 20.53 -31.75 5.36
CA LYS A 4 19.75 -30.51 5.34
C LYS A 4 18.34 -30.80 4.81
N LYS A 5 17.32 -30.32 5.53
CA LYS A 5 15.90 -30.44 5.15
C LYS A 5 15.67 -29.71 3.82
N ALA A 6 15.03 -30.39 2.87
CA ALA A 6 14.69 -29.80 1.57
C ALA A 6 13.76 -28.59 1.75
N SER A 7 13.93 -27.56 0.91
CA SER A 7 13.16 -26.32 0.99
C SER A 7 11.67 -26.55 0.71
N GLU A 8 10.79 -25.86 1.45
CA GLU A 8 9.33 -25.96 1.28
C GLU A 8 8.89 -25.57 -0.13
N THR A 9 9.64 -24.69 -0.79
CA THR A 9 9.41 -24.28 -2.18
C THR A 9 9.60 -25.43 -3.17
N ALA A 10 10.48 -26.39 -2.90
CA ALA A 10 10.68 -27.55 -3.76
C ALA A 10 9.53 -28.57 -3.61
N ASN A 11 8.91 -28.63 -2.43
CA ASN A 11 7.81 -29.54 -2.14
C ASN A 11 6.44 -29.04 -2.65
N ARG A 12 6.35 -27.74 -2.96
CA ARG A 12 5.16 -27.09 -3.52
C ARG A 12 5.19 -26.97 -5.06
N ARG A 13 5.96 -27.83 -5.74
CA ARG A 13 5.86 -27.95 -7.20
C ARG A 13 4.61 -28.77 -7.50
N GLU A 14 3.48 -28.08 -7.66
CA GLU A 14 2.29 -28.67 -8.26
C GLU A 14 2.68 -29.18 -9.66
N GLN A 15 2.34 -30.43 -9.97
CA GLN A 15 2.53 -31.00 -11.30
C GLN A 15 1.62 -30.23 -12.25
N VAL A 16 2.19 -29.30 -13.01
CA VAL A 16 1.47 -28.51 -14.00
C VAL A 16 0.96 -29.47 -15.07
N SER A 17 -0.37 -29.57 -15.20
CA SER A 17 -1.03 -30.33 -16.27
C SER A 17 -0.67 -29.76 -17.64
N GLU A 18 -0.55 -30.61 -18.66
CA GLU A 18 -0.29 -30.21 -20.05
C GLU A 18 -1.33 -29.22 -20.57
N GLU A 19 -2.59 -29.31 -20.12
CA GLU A 19 -3.62 -28.35 -20.50
C GLU A 19 -3.38 -26.95 -19.90
N ALA A 20 -2.83 -26.90 -18.69
CA ALA A 20 -2.53 -25.66 -18.00
C ALA A 20 -1.32 -24.95 -18.64
N SER A 21 -0.33 -25.71 -19.09
CA SER A 21 0.82 -25.16 -19.81
C SER A 21 0.43 -24.64 -21.20
N GLU A 22 -0.43 -25.36 -21.94
CA GLU A 22 -0.89 -24.91 -23.25
C GLU A 22 -1.72 -23.62 -23.18
N ARG A 23 -2.63 -23.51 -22.20
CA ARG A 23 -3.40 -22.27 -21.99
C ARG A 23 -2.47 -21.09 -21.70
N LEU A 24 -1.50 -21.29 -20.81
CA LEU A 24 -0.50 -20.27 -20.48
C LEU A 24 0.34 -19.88 -21.70
N ALA A 25 0.75 -20.84 -22.52
CA ALA A 25 1.55 -20.60 -23.72
C ALA A 25 0.80 -19.73 -24.74
N ARG A 26 -0.51 -19.99 -24.95
CA ARG A 26 -1.36 -19.18 -25.83
C ARG A 26 -1.52 -17.75 -25.29
N GLU A 27 -1.76 -17.59 -23.99
CA GLU A 27 -1.87 -16.28 -23.34
C GLU A 27 -0.58 -15.44 -23.40
N LEU A 28 0.59 -16.10 -23.43
CA LEU A 28 1.88 -15.44 -23.53
C LEU A 28 2.28 -15.14 -24.97
N ALA A 29 1.86 -15.97 -25.94
CA ALA A 29 2.14 -15.76 -27.35
C ALA A 29 1.53 -14.44 -27.89
N ASP A 30 0.36 -14.04 -27.36
CA ASP A 30 -0.34 -12.83 -27.79
C ASP A 30 0.19 -11.56 -27.10
N LYS A 31 1.13 -11.67 -26.14
CA LYS A 31 1.70 -10.52 -25.44
C LYS A 31 2.98 -10.07 -26.14
N PRO A 32 3.04 -8.86 -26.71
CA PRO A 32 4.28 -8.33 -27.26
C PRO A 32 5.33 -8.19 -26.15
N TYR A 33 6.51 -8.78 -26.36
CA TYR A 33 7.61 -8.84 -25.37
C TYR A 33 8.08 -7.46 -24.88
N ASP A 34 7.78 -6.38 -25.60
CA ASP A 34 8.17 -5.00 -25.29
C ASP A 34 7.09 -4.15 -24.61
N SER A 35 5.93 -4.72 -24.25
CA SER A 35 4.99 -3.97 -23.40
C SER A 35 5.56 -3.92 -21.98
N THR A 36 6.38 -2.92 -21.70
CA THR A 36 6.52 -2.40 -20.33
C THR A 36 5.11 -2.38 -19.75
N PRO A 37 4.84 -3.02 -18.60
CA PRO A 37 3.51 -2.95 -18.01
C PRO A 37 3.21 -1.45 -17.91
N LEU A 38 2.20 -0.99 -18.65
CA LEU A 38 1.60 0.31 -18.44
C LEU A 38 1.19 0.27 -16.99
N ALA A 39 2.06 0.75 -16.11
CA ALA A 39 1.77 0.96 -14.71
C ALA A 39 0.54 1.85 -14.79
N LYS A 40 -0.64 1.25 -14.57
CA LYS A 40 -1.91 1.95 -14.64
C LYS A 40 -1.68 3.18 -13.77
N ALA A 41 -1.60 4.35 -14.41
CA ALA A 41 -1.40 5.58 -13.68
C ALA A 41 -2.45 5.56 -12.58
N PRO A 42 -2.06 5.64 -11.29
CA PRO A 42 -3.01 5.50 -10.22
C PRO A 42 -4.13 6.49 -10.51
N ASP A 43 -5.37 6.00 -10.56
CA ASP A 43 -6.55 6.83 -10.74
C ASP A 43 -6.35 8.11 -9.92
N LYS A 44 -6.38 9.27 -10.57
CA LYS A 44 -6.14 10.58 -9.91
C LYS A 44 -7.10 10.87 -8.75
N ARG A 45 -8.10 10.00 -8.56
CA ARG A 45 -9.11 10.05 -7.50
C ARG A 45 -8.76 9.20 -6.27
N LYS A 46 -7.69 8.39 -6.31
CA LYS A 46 -7.26 7.63 -5.14
C LYS A 46 -6.38 8.51 -4.25
N PRO A 47 -6.67 8.63 -2.94
CA PRO A 47 -5.83 9.42 -2.04
C PRO A 47 -4.42 8.84 -2.01
N VAL A 48 -3.44 9.68 -2.36
CA VAL A 48 -2.01 9.33 -2.33
C VAL A 48 -1.44 9.76 -0.98
N PRO A 49 -0.65 8.90 -0.30
CA PRO A 49 0.06 9.31 0.91
C PRO A 49 1.08 10.40 0.58
N VAL A 50 1.08 11.49 1.35
CA VAL A 50 2.00 12.61 1.21
C VAL A 50 2.87 12.70 2.45
N SER A 51 4.18 12.79 2.25
CA SER A 51 5.14 13.09 3.31
C SER A 51 5.28 14.61 3.44
N ILE A 52 5.04 15.14 4.63
CA ILE A 52 5.18 16.56 4.94
C ILE A 52 6.26 16.75 6.01
N SER A 53 7.15 17.71 5.79
CA SER A 53 8.15 18.11 6.78
C SER A 53 7.63 19.33 7.54
N LEU A 54 7.55 19.22 8.85
CA LEU A 54 7.13 20.29 9.75
C LEU A 54 8.24 20.59 10.77
N PRO A 55 8.25 21.79 11.36
CA PRO A 55 9.11 22.08 12.50
C PRO A 55 8.91 21.09 13.65
N PRO A 56 9.98 20.68 14.37
CA PRO A 56 9.91 19.64 15.38
C PRO A 56 8.94 19.98 16.52
N GLY A 57 8.91 21.23 16.98
CA GLY A 57 7.99 21.65 18.05
C GLY A 57 6.51 21.63 17.64
N ILE A 58 6.19 21.60 16.34
CA ILE A 58 4.81 21.41 15.87
C ILE A 58 4.47 19.92 15.85
N LEU A 59 5.42 19.07 15.42
CA LEU A 59 5.23 17.62 15.41
C LEU A 59 4.94 17.08 16.82
N GLU A 60 5.73 17.50 17.81
CA GLU A 60 5.55 17.10 19.21
C GLU A 60 4.14 17.41 19.73
N LYS A 61 3.65 18.64 19.48
CA LYS A 61 2.31 19.06 19.90
C LYS A 61 1.22 18.20 19.26
N ILE A 62 1.32 17.95 17.96
CA ILE A 62 0.32 17.14 17.25
C ILE A 62 0.35 15.69 17.76
N GLU A 63 1.53 15.14 18.06
CA GLU A 63 1.65 13.80 18.63
C GLU A 63 1.04 13.69 20.03
N ASP A 64 1.21 14.71 20.86
CA ASP A 64 0.61 14.76 22.19
C ASP A 64 -0.92 14.89 22.11
N ASP A 65 -1.44 15.75 21.24
CA ASP A 65 -2.89 15.84 20.95
C ASP A 65 -3.46 14.48 20.50
N VAL A 66 -2.73 13.76 19.64
CA VAL A 66 -3.12 12.41 19.21
C VAL A 66 -3.16 11.43 20.38
N ARG A 67 -2.16 11.49 21.29
CA ARG A 67 -2.13 10.61 22.48
C ARG A 67 -3.28 10.91 23.42
N GLU A 68 -3.58 12.19 23.67
CA GLU A 68 -4.70 12.61 24.49
C GLU A 68 -6.03 12.18 23.90
N ASN A 69 -6.25 12.42 22.60
CA ASN A 69 -7.47 12.01 21.90
C ASN A 69 -7.68 10.50 21.92
N LYS A 70 -6.60 9.71 21.82
CA LYS A 70 -6.67 8.25 21.97
C LYS A 70 -7.09 7.83 23.38
N ARG A 71 -6.58 8.50 24.42
CA ARG A 71 -6.92 8.22 25.82
C ARG A 71 -8.36 8.62 26.15
N SER A 72 -8.82 9.75 25.61
CA SER A 72 -10.17 10.26 25.86
C SER A 72 -11.24 9.66 24.93
N GLY A 73 -10.87 8.80 23.98
CA GLY A 73 -11.80 8.20 23.03
C GLY A 73 -12.38 9.16 21.97
N LYS A 74 -11.70 10.29 21.69
CA LYS A 74 -12.12 11.25 20.65
C LYS A 74 -11.87 10.69 19.24
N ALA A 75 -12.56 11.25 18.23
CA ALA A 75 -12.50 10.78 16.85
C ALA A 75 -11.14 11.01 16.15
N LEU A 76 -10.45 12.11 16.47
CA LEU A 76 -9.18 12.49 15.83
C LEU A 76 -7.97 11.76 16.45
N ARG A 77 -7.86 10.46 16.13
CA ARG A 77 -6.88 9.54 16.74
C ARG A 77 -5.58 9.39 15.96
N THR A 78 -5.42 10.10 14.84
CA THR A 78 -4.21 10.04 14.02
C THR A 78 -3.79 11.45 13.61
N VAL A 79 -2.48 11.62 13.37
CA VAL A 79 -1.91 12.86 12.84
C VAL A 79 -2.61 13.24 11.53
N SER A 80 -2.82 12.26 10.64
CA SER A 80 -3.52 12.46 9.38
C SER A 80 -4.96 12.94 9.55
N ALA A 81 -5.69 12.48 10.58
CA ALA A 81 -7.06 12.93 10.85
C ALA A 81 -7.09 14.38 11.34
N ILE A 82 -6.16 14.75 12.22
CA ILE A 82 -6.02 16.13 12.71
C ILE A 82 -5.69 17.07 11.55
N VAL A 83 -4.73 16.68 10.70
CA VAL A 83 -4.34 17.48 9.53
C VAL A 83 -5.49 17.62 8.55
N LYS A 84 -6.23 16.55 8.26
CA LYS A 84 -7.42 16.61 7.39
C LYS A 84 -8.48 17.56 7.95
N HIS A 85 -8.83 17.41 9.22
CA HIS A 85 -9.80 18.29 9.88
C HIS A 85 -9.36 19.76 9.87
N ALA A 86 -8.07 20.03 10.09
CA ALA A 86 -7.52 21.37 10.00
C ALA A 86 -7.60 21.95 8.59
N LEU A 87 -7.34 21.15 7.55
CA LEU A 87 -7.48 21.56 6.14
C LEU A 87 -8.95 21.82 5.77
N GLU A 88 -9.87 20.95 6.19
CA GLU A 88 -11.31 21.14 6.00
C GLU A 88 -11.79 22.43 6.68
N ALA A 89 -11.32 22.73 7.89
CA ALA A 89 -11.63 23.97 8.59
C ALA A 89 -11.09 25.24 7.89
N GLN A 90 -10.02 25.11 7.10
CA GLN A 90 -9.48 26.19 6.27
C GLN A 90 -10.19 26.31 4.91
N GLY A 91 -11.20 25.49 4.64
CA GLY A 91 -12.01 25.55 3.42
C GLY A 91 -11.49 24.68 2.27
N TYR A 92 -10.53 23.78 2.51
CA TYR A 92 -10.16 22.76 1.52
C TYR A 92 -11.19 21.63 1.56
N THR A 93 -12.20 21.69 0.68
CA THR A 93 -13.19 20.63 0.52
C THR A 93 -12.77 19.63 -0.56
N LEU A 94 -13.09 18.35 -0.34
CA LEU A 94 -13.05 17.33 -1.37
C LEU A 94 -14.28 17.52 -2.26
N ASP A 95 -14.09 18.06 -3.46
CA ASP A 95 -15.09 18.00 -4.55
C ASP A 95 -15.28 16.57 -5.08
#